data_AF-A0A2D5RXS5-F1
#
_entry.id   AF-A0A2D5RXS5-F1
#
_cell.length_a   1.000
_cell.length_b   1.000
_cell.length_c   1.000
_cell.angle_alpha   90.00
_cell.angle_beta   90.00
_cell.angle_gamma   90.00
#
_symmetry.space_group_name_H-M   'P 1'
#
loop_
_entity.id
_entity.type
_entity.pdbx_description
1 polymer ?
#
loop_
_entity_poly.entity_id
_entity_poly.type
_entity_poly.pdbx_seq_one_letter_code
_entity_poly.pdbx_strand_id
1 'polypeptide(L)'
;MEINLEQTLVAPVLLKTSLADLILSVESCWPKGATCATQECDGEILFWSAPIDEVTYARKQANLDDGLMPLIGLGQQVHANYYEINEQSYVAFDWNTAVVTQNQVKFN
;
A
#
# COMPACT_ATOMS: atom_id res chain seq x y z
N MET A 1 -24.91 -12.76 18.85
CA MET A 1 -23.52 -12.72 18.36
C MET A 1 -23.32 -11.32 17.85
N GLU A 2 -22.73 -10.45 18.66
CA GLU A 2 -22.45 -9.07 18.25
C GLU A 2 -21.18 -9.11 17.40
N ILE A 3 -21.34 -8.80 16.12
CA ILE A 3 -20.22 -8.62 15.20
C ILE A 3 -19.66 -7.24 15.54
N ASN A 4 -18.51 -7.19 16.19
CA ASN A 4 -17.88 -5.93 16.52
C ASN A 4 -17.20 -5.38 15.25
N LEU A 5 -17.93 -4.54 14.51
CA LEU A 5 -17.50 -3.92 13.25
C LEU A 5 -16.48 -2.77 13.47
N GLU A 6 -16.16 -2.44 14.72
CA GLU A 6 -15.29 -1.32 15.08
C GLU A 6 -13.81 -1.69 15.23
N GLN A 7 -13.44 -2.96 15.03
CA GLN A 7 -12.02 -3.31 14.95
C GLN A 7 -11.49 -3.06 13.55
N THR A 8 -10.69 -2.01 13.40
CA THR A 8 -9.79 -1.82 12.26
C THR A 8 -8.93 -3.09 12.14
N LEU A 9 -9.27 -3.95 11.19
CA LEU A 9 -8.62 -5.23 10.99
C LEU A 9 -7.25 -4.98 10.36
N VAL A 10 -6.24 -4.75 11.19
CA VAL A 10 -4.87 -4.58 10.73
C VAL A 10 -4.31 -5.94 10.32
N ALA A 11 -3.89 -6.05 9.06
CA ALA A 11 -3.26 -7.25 8.54
C ALA A 11 -1.93 -7.55 9.26
N PRO A 12 -1.55 -8.83 9.42
CA PRO A 12 -0.31 -9.22 10.05
C PRO A 12 0.92 -8.65 9.32
N VAL A 13 1.92 -8.20 10.11
CA VAL A 13 3.15 -7.59 9.61
C VAL A 13 4.22 -8.65 9.29
N LEU A 14 4.80 -8.58 8.08
CA LEU A 14 5.99 -9.34 7.70
C LEU A 14 7.26 -8.60 8.11
N LEU A 15 7.84 -8.99 9.25
CA LEU A 15 8.98 -8.31 9.88
C LEU A 15 10.29 -8.25 9.05
N LYS A 16 10.37 -8.96 7.93
CA LYS A 16 11.58 -9.07 7.09
C LYS A 16 11.34 -8.75 5.62
N THR A 17 10.15 -8.28 5.26
CA THR A 17 9.75 -8.05 3.88
C THR A 17 9.31 -6.60 3.74
N SER A 18 9.98 -5.84 2.86
CA SER A 18 9.64 -4.44 2.59
C SER A 18 8.47 -4.34 1.61
N LEU A 19 7.85 -3.16 1.51
CA LEU A 19 6.79 -2.92 0.54
C LEU A 19 7.31 -3.09 -0.90
N ALA A 20 8.57 -2.73 -1.15
CA ALA A 20 9.20 -2.97 -2.45
C ALA A 20 9.29 -4.47 -2.79
N ASP A 21 9.60 -5.32 -1.81
CA ASP A 21 9.63 -6.77 -1.99
C ASP A 21 8.22 -7.32 -2.27
N LEU A 22 7.20 -6.82 -1.57
CA LEU A 22 5.80 -7.22 -1.81
C LEU A 22 5.34 -6.84 -3.22
N ILE A 23 5.62 -5.61 -3.66
CA ILE A 23 5.33 -5.17 -5.04
C ILE A 23 5.97 -6.11 -6.05
N LEU A 24 7.24 -6.46 -5.89
CA LEU A 24 7.95 -7.39 -6.79
C LEU A 24 7.37 -8.81 -6.80
N SER A 25 6.66 -9.20 -5.73
CA SER A 25 6.03 -10.52 -5.63
C SER A 25 4.62 -10.59 -6.21
N VAL A 26 3.89 -9.46 -6.24
CA VAL A 26 2.50 -9.41 -6.72
C VAL A 26 2.36 -8.79 -8.11
N GLU A 27 3.33 -7.97 -8.53
CA GLU A 27 3.34 -7.31 -9.83
C GLU A 27 4.34 -7.94 -10.81
N SER A 28 3.92 -8.15 -12.06
CA SER A 28 4.83 -8.53 -13.15
C SER A 28 5.56 -7.34 -13.77
N CYS A 29 5.01 -6.13 -13.63
CA CYS A 29 5.61 -4.89 -14.11
C CYS A 29 5.05 -3.69 -13.34
N TRP A 30 5.71 -2.54 -13.42
CA TRP A 30 5.20 -1.33 -12.80
C TRP A 30 3.89 -0.89 -13.47
N PRO A 31 2.78 -0.68 -12.72
CA PRO A 31 1.50 -0.29 -13.31
C PRO A 31 1.60 1.00 -14.14
N LYS A 32 1.00 0.98 -15.33
CA LYS A 32 1.06 2.11 -16.27
C LYS A 32 0.40 3.34 -15.65
N GLY A 33 1.14 4.45 -15.63
CA GLY A 33 0.65 5.73 -15.09
C GLY A 33 0.86 5.90 -13.58
N ALA A 34 1.37 4.88 -12.88
CA ALA A 34 1.75 5.02 -11.49
C ALA A 34 3.09 5.76 -11.36
N THR A 35 3.18 6.70 -10.44
CA THR A 35 4.40 7.41 -10.03
C THR A 35 5.03 6.76 -8.80
N CYS A 36 4.19 6.27 -7.89
CA CYS A 36 4.59 5.58 -6.66
C CYS A 36 3.51 4.60 -6.17
N ALA A 37 3.86 3.82 -5.15
CA ALA A 37 3.01 2.88 -4.47
C ALA A 37 3.14 3.00 -2.94
N THR A 38 2.06 2.68 -2.24
CA THR A 38 1.95 2.66 -0.78
C THR A 38 1.15 1.43 -0.34
N GLN A 39 1.04 1.18 0.96
CA GLN A 39 0.19 0.10 1.48
C GLN A 39 -0.73 0.57 2.60
N GLU A 40 -1.96 0.09 2.63
CA GLU A 40 -2.93 0.34 3.71
C GLU A 40 -2.86 -0.74 4.79
N CYS A 41 -3.45 -0.45 5.95
CA CYS A 41 -3.32 -1.30 7.14
C CYS A 41 -3.99 -2.68 6.99
N ASP A 42 -4.93 -2.82 6.05
CA ASP A 42 -5.61 -4.07 5.69
C ASP A 42 -4.79 -4.95 4.73
N GLY A 43 -3.65 -4.45 4.23
CA GLY A 43 -2.79 -5.13 3.28
C GLY A 43 -2.88 -4.62 1.85
N GLU A 44 -3.81 -3.72 1.52
CA GLU A 44 -3.99 -3.21 0.15
C GLU A 44 -2.77 -2.43 -0.31
N ILE A 45 -2.13 -2.86 -1.39
CA ILE A 45 -1.05 -2.12 -2.05
C ILE A 45 -1.69 -1.22 -3.10
N LEU A 46 -1.57 0.10 -2.90
CA LEU A 46 -2.17 1.12 -3.76
C LEU A 46 -1.11 1.78 -4.62
N PHE A 47 -1.38 1.87 -5.93
CA PHE A 47 -0.53 2.57 -6.89
C PHE A 47 -1.19 3.88 -7.32
N TRP A 48 -0.42 4.96 -7.28
CA TRP A 48 -0.92 6.33 -7.46
C TRP A 48 -0.35 6.99 -8.70
N SER A 49 -1.15 7.79 -9.41
CA SER A 49 -0.68 8.74 -10.43
C SER A 49 -0.28 10.10 -9.87
N ALA A 50 -0.58 10.38 -8.60
CA ALA A 50 -0.27 11.65 -7.94
C ALA A 50 1.25 11.89 -7.83
N PRO A 51 1.73 13.14 -7.77
CA PRO A 51 3.15 13.44 -7.57
C PRO A 51 3.73 12.78 -6.30
N ILE A 52 4.95 12.25 -6.39
CA ILE A 52 5.62 11.54 -5.28
C ILE A 52 5.68 12.40 -4.01
N ASP A 53 5.94 13.71 -4.15
CA ASP A 53 6.03 14.63 -3.01
C ASP A 53 4.68 14.80 -2.30
N GLU A 54 3.57 14.80 -3.04
CA GLU A 54 2.21 14.87 -2.49
C GLU A 54 1.86 13.58 -1.74
N VAL A 55 2.16 12.41 -2.33
CA VAL A 55 1.94 11.11 -1.67
C VAL A 55 2.81 10.97 -0.43
N THR A 56 4.06 11.44 -0.49
CA THR A 56 4.98 11.45 0.67
C THR A 56 4.50 12.36 1.78
N TYR A 57 3.92 13.52 1.43
CA TYR A 57 3.29 14.40 2.41
C TYR A 57 2.05 13.75 3.02
N ALA A 58 1.16 13.19 2.19
CA ALA A 58 -0.05 12.50 2.65
C ALA A 58 0.27 11.33 3.58
N ARG A 59 1.29 10.52 3.27
CA ARG A 59 1.71 9.40 4.12
C ARG A 59 2.15 9.83 5.53
N LYS A 60 2.71 11.01 5.69
CA LYS A 60 3.06 11.55 7.02
C LYS A 60 1.84 12.01 7.83
N GLN A 61 0.72 12.25 7.16
CA GLN A 61 -0.53 12.73 7.77
C GLN A 61 -1.58 11.63 7.92
N ALA A 62 -1.49 10.57 7.13
CA ALA A 62 -2.43 9.46 7.13
C ALA A 62 -2.50 8.82 8.52
N ASN A 63 -3.73 8.58 8.97
CA ASN A 63 -4.00 7.76 10.15
C ASN A 63 -4.51 6.38 9.69
N LEU A 64 -4.66 5.46 10.64
CA LEU A 64 -5.10 4.08 10.37
C LEU A 64 -6.54 3.99 9.88
N ASP A 65 -7.40 4.93 10.30
CA ASP A 65 -8.84 4.85 10.09
C ASP A 65 -9.25 5.36 8.70
N ASP A 66 -8.57 6.40 8.23
CA ASP A 66 -8.88 7.11 6.98
C ASP A 66 -7.99 6.66 5.81
N GLY A 67 -6.80 6.11 6.08
CA GLY A 67 -5.81 5.75 5.06
C GLY A 67 -5.34 6.96 4.23
N LEU A 68 -4.91 6.71 2.99
CA LEU A 68 -4.41 7.76 2.09
C LEU A 68 -5.45 8.34 1.14
N MET A 69 -6.54 7.61 0.86
CA MET A 69 -7.52 8.01 -0.16
C MET A 69 -8.14 9.40 0.07
N PRO A 70 -8.50 9.82 1.30
CA PRO A 70 -9.03 11.17 1.55
C PRO A 70 -8.00 12.28 1.34
N LEU A 71 -6.71 11.97 1.43
CA LEU A 71 -5.62 12.94 1.33
C LEU A 71 -5.10 13.10 -0.10
N ILE A 72 -5.02 12.00 -0.87
CA ILE A 72 -4.53 11.99 -2.26
C ILE A 72 -5.68 12.16 -3.26
N GLY A 73 -6.85 11.60 -2.95
CA GLY A 73 -8.03 11.57 -3.80
C GLY A 73 -8.16 10.29 -4.64
N LEU A 74 -9.37 9.71 -4.62
CA LEU A 74 -9.69 8.45 -5.32
C LEU A 74 -9.36 8.47 -6.82
N GLY A 75 -9.47 9.62 -7.49
CA GLY A 75 -9.16 9.76 -8.91
C GLY A 75 -7.68 9.58 -9.26
N GLN A 76 -6.79 9.49 -8.27
CA GLN A 76 -5.36 9.27 -8.45
C GLN A 76 -4.95 7.80 -8.26
N GLN A 77 -5.83 6.93 -7.78
CA GLN A 77 -5.54 5.50 -7.71
C GLN A 77 -5.63 4.91 -9.12
N VAL A 78 -4.55 4.26 -9.56
CA VAL A 78 -4.49 3.65 -10.91
C VAL A 78 -4.49 2.13 -10.88
N HIS A 79 -4.06 1.53 -9.76
CA HIS A 79 -4.03 0.08 -9.57
C HIS A 79 -4.04 -0.26 -8.08
N ALA A 80 -4.47 -1.47 -7.76
CA ALA A 80 -4.39 -2.04 -6.42
C ALA A 80 -4.18 -3.55 -6.50
N ASN A 81 -3.47 -4.09 -5.51
CA ASN A 81 -3.21 -5.51 -5.37
C ASN A 81 -3.01 -5.88 -3.90
N TYR A 82 -3.01 -7.17 -3.58
CA TYR A 82 -2.76 -7.70 -2.24
C TYR A 82 -1.69 -8.77 -2.30
N TYR A 83 -0.79 -8.77 -1.31
CA TYR A 83 0.05 -9.93 -1.06
C TYR A 83 -0.67 -10.87 -0.09
N GLU A 84 -1.01 -12.06 -0.56
CA GLU A 84 -1.81 -13.03 0.20
C GLU A 84 -1.11 -14.39 0.32
N ILE A 85 -1.22 -14.99 1.50
CA ILE A 85 -0.85 -16.39 1.75
C ILE A 85 -2.08 -17.09 2.31
N ASN A 86 -2.61 -18.08 1.60
CA ASN A 86 -3.83 -18.80 1.99
C ASN A 86 -5.00 -17.85 2.28
N GLU A 87 -5.27 -16.89 1.38
CA GLU A 87 -6.35 -15.89 1.50
C GLU A 87 -6.20 -14.89 2.67
N GLN A 88 -5.06 -14.89 3.37
CA GLN A 88 -4.71 -13.88 4.37
C GLN A 88 -3.80 -12.83 3.75
N SER A 89 -4.23 -11.57 3.74
CA SER A 89 -3.40 -10.43 3.35
C SER A 89 -2.36 -10.08 4.42
N TYR A 90 -1.21 -9.56 4.01
CA TYR A 90 -0.13 -9.14 4.91
C TYR A 90 0.39 -7.74 4.56
N VAL A 91 0.92 -7.05 5.56
CA VAL A 91 1.63 -5.77 5.37
C VAL A 91 3.14 -5.93 5.51
N ALA A 92 3.89 -5.15 4.75
CA ALA A 92 5.36 -5.06 4.84
C ALA A 92 5.80 -4.42 6.15
N PHE A 93 7.05 -4.59 6.60
CA PHE A 93 7.50 -3.96 7.85
C PHE A 93 7.49 -2.42 7.81
N ASP A 94 7.61 -1.82 6.62
CA ASP A 94 7.67 -0.38 6.37
C ASP A 94 6.36 0.18 5.79
N TRP A 95 5.27 -0.60 5.79
CA TRP A 95 3.98 -0.27 5.16
C TRP A 95 3.45 1.14 5.51
N ASN A 96 3.61 1.55 6.77
CA ASN A 96 3.08 2.80 7.33
C ASN A 96 3.96 4.03 7.08
N THR A 97 5.11 3.88 6.41
CA THR A 97 6.02 4.98 6.10
C THR A 97 6.51 4.96 4.66
N ALA A 98 6.48 3.80 4.00
CA ALA A 98 6.98 3.63 2.66
C ALA A 98 6.14 4.35 1.60
N VAL A 99 6.85 5.01 0.70
CA VAL A 99 6.38 5.45 -0.61
C VAL A 99 7.39 4.89 -1.61
N VAL A 100 7.01 3.81 -2.29
CA VAL A 100 7.90 3.09 -3.21
C VAL A 100 7.74 3.68 -4.61
N THR A 101 8.85 3.94 -5.28
CA THR A 101 8.89 4.43 -6.66
C THR A 101 9.43 3.36 -7.60
N GLN A 102 9.13 3.49 -8.89
CA GLN A 102 9.61 2.54 -9.91
C GLN A 102 11.14 2.34 -9.87
N ASN A 103 11.91 3.37 -9.54
CA ASN A 103 13.38 3.29 -9.51
C ASN A 103 13.93 2.43 -8.35
N GLN A 104 13.11 2.12 -7.35
CA GLN A 104 13.49 1.30 -6.19
C GLN A 104 13.21 -0.19 -6.42
N VAL A 105 12.44 -0.55 -7.45
CA VAL A 105 12.09 -1.93 -7.80
C VAL A 105 12.72 -2.31 -9.15
N LYS A 106 13.14 -3.56 -9.27
CA LYS A 106 13.66 -4.11 -10.53
C LYS A 106 12.89 -5.38 -10.87
N PHE A 107 12.03 -5.28 -11.88
CA PHE A 107 11.33 -6.44 -12.45
C PHE A 107 12.32 -7.25 -13.30
N ASN A 108 12.21 -8.57 -13.25
CA ASN A 108 13.03 -9.50 -14.02
C ASN A 108 12.45 -9.77 -15.41
#